data_AF-A0A835GWI5-F1
#
_entry.id   AF-A0A835GWI5-F1
#
_cell.length_a   1.000
_cell.length_b   1.000
_cell.length_c   1.000
_cell.angle_alpha   90.00
_cell.angle_beta   90.00
_cell.angle_gamma   90.00
#
_symmetry.space_group_name_H-M   'P 1'
#
loop_
_entity.id
_entity.type
_entity.pdbx_description
1 polymer ?
#
loop_
_entity_poly.entity_id
_entity_poly.type
_entity_poly.pdbx_seq_one_letter_code
_entity_poly.pdbx_strand_id
1 'polypeptide(L)'
;MGLVSGGQALSRSFPLLRSLSPRFQIRSTMFTSATSPQFKKVQIQREGTTFDAYVVGKEDAPGIVVLQEWWGVDFEVKNHALKISQLGSGYKALIPDLYRGKVGLDVAEAEHLMSNLDWQGAVKDIRASVKWLKANGSQKVGATGYCMGGALALASAVLVREIDAVVAFYGIPSSELADPSQAKAPVQAHFGELDSFVGFSDVTV
;
A
#
# COMPACT_ATOMS: atom_id res chain seq x y z
N MET A 1 -8.52 -0.88 -94.58
CA MET A 1 -9.65 -1.06 -93.64
C MET A 1 -9.30 -2.25 -92.75
N GLY A 2 -9.05 -2.06 -91.46
CA GLY A 2 -8.64 -3.14 -90.54
C GLY A 2 -7.27 -2.94 -89.87
N LEU A 3 -7.26 -2.98 -88.53
CA LEU A 3 -6.14 -2.82 -87.59
C LEU A 3 -6.35 -3.83 -86.44
N VAL A 4 -5.37 -4.36 -85.71
CA VAL A 4 -3.89 -4.32 -85.79
C VAL A 4 -3.36 -5.57 -85.09
N SER A 5 -2.25 -6.19 -85.53
CA SER A 5 -1.39 -6.98 -84.62
C SER A 5 -0.02 -7.35 -85.20
N GLY A 6 0.95 -7.57 -84.30
CA GLY A 6 2.34 -7.91 -84.58
C GLY A 6 3.24 -6.66 -84.65
N GLY A 7 4.29 -6.49 -83.85
CA GLY A 7 4.94 -7.41 -82.88
C GLY A 7 6.45 -7.34 -83.08
N GLN A 8 7.20 -6.80 -82.12
CA GLN A 8 8.67 -6.75 -82.19
C GLN A 8 9.33 -7.13 -80.87
N ALA A 9 10.59 -7.58 -81.00
CA ALA A 9 11.23 -8.50 -80.06
C ALA A 9 12.05 -7.83 -78.96
N LEU A 10 12.36 -8.64 -77.95
CA LEU A 10 13.04 -8.28 -76.70
C LEU A 10 14.53 -7.98 -76.91
N SER A 11 15.01 -6.88 -76.32
CA SER A 11 16.43 -6.68 -76.00
C SER A 11 16.66 -6.88 -74.50
N ARG A 12 17.70 -7.64 -74.13
CA ARG A 12 18.12 -7.84 -72.74
C ARG A 12 19.33 -6.96 -72.41
N SER A 13 19.21 -6.14 -71.37
CA SER A 13 20.34 -5.52 -70.68
C SER A 13 20.11 -5.61 -69.17
N PHE A 14 21.13 -6.08 -68.43
CA PHE A 14 21.06 -6.23 -66.97
C PHE A 14 21.25 -4.89 -66.25
N PRO A 15 20.41 -4.52 -65.26
CA PRO A 15 20.64 -3.36 -64.42
C PRO A 15 21.61 -3.67 -63.25
N LEU A 16 22.39 -2.65 -62.87
CA LEU A 16 23.34 -2.69 -61.76
C LEU A 16 22.64 -2.86 -60.40
N LEU A 17 23.21 -3.70 -59.51
CA LEU A 17 22.80 -3.76 -58.11
C LEU A 17 23.12 -2.42 -57.41
N ARG A 18 22.11 -1.80 -56.80
CA ARG A 18 22.29 -0.81 -55.73
C ARG A 18 22.16 -1.52 -54.39
N SER A 19 23.14 -1.36 -53.50
CA SER A 19 23.09 -1.91 -52.15
C SER A 19 22.03 -1.20 -51.31
N LEU A 20 21.11 -1.97 -50.74
CA LEU A 20 20.18 -1.50 -49.72
C LEU A 20 20.83 -1.69 -48.35
N SER A 21 21.38 -0.62 -47.78
CA SER A 21 21.78 -0.60 -46.37
C SER A 21 20.53 -0.45 -45.49
N PRO A 22 20.25 -1.39 -44.57
CA PRO A 22 19.10 -1.28 -43.68
C PRO A 22 19.33 -0.16 -42.68
N ARG A 23 18.55 0.93 -42.79
CA ARG A 23 18.49 1.96 -41.75
C ARG A 23 17.80 1.37 -40.52
N PHE A 24 18.59 0.87 -39.57
CA PHE A 24 18.13 0.57 -38.22
C PHE A 24 17.64 1.89 -37.57
N GLN A 25 16.33 2.11 -37.59
CA GLN A 25 15.72 3.10 -36.71
C GLN A 25 15.69 2.52 -35.31
N ILE A 26 16.68 2.89 -34.50
CA ILE A 26 16.62 2.71 -33.05
C ILE A 26 15.50 3.62 -32.56
N ARG A 27 14.31 3.05 -32.33
CA ARG A 27 13.29 3.69 -31.50
C ARG A 27 13.85 3.75 -30.08
N SER A 28 14.44 4.89 -29.73
CA SER A 28 14.75 5.22 -28.34
C SER A 28 13.45 5.33 -27.57
N THR A 29 12.98 4.22 -27.02
CA THR A 29 11.99 4.23 -25.95
C THR A 29 12.60 5.02 -24.80
N MET A 30 12.07 6.20 -24.52
CA MET A 30 12.41 6.91 -23.29
C MET A 30 12.05 5.99 -22.13
N PHE A 31 13.07 5.43 -21.47
CA PHE A 31 12.91 5.03 -20.09
C PHE A 31 12.65 6.30 -19.32
N THR A 32 11.38 6.59 -19.06
CA THR A 32 11.01 7.55 -18.02
C THR A 32 11.67 7.03 -16.76
N SER A 33 12.63 7.77 -16.21
CA SER A 33 13.19 7.46 -14.90
C SER A 33 12.03 7.44 -13.92
N ALA A 34 11.64 6.25 -13.47
CA ALA A 34 10.58 6.10 -12.49
C ALA A 34 11.09 6.71 -11.19
N THR A 35 10.72 7.97 -10.95
CA THR A 35 10.99 8.63 -9.67
C THR A 35 10.43 7.74 -8.58
N SER A 36 11.30 7.25 -7.69
CA SER A 36 10.90 6.38 -6.58
C SER A 36 9.69 7.00 -5.87
N PRO A 37 8.55 6.29 -5.71
CA PRO A 37 7.34 6.92 -5.23
C PRO A 37 7.55 7.53 -3.85
N GLN A 38 7.48 8.86 -3.79
CA GLN A 38 7.88 9.60 -2.60
C GLN A 38 6.73 9.67 -1.61
N PHE A 39 6.96 9.21 -0.38
CA PHE A 39 6.01 9.40 0.71
C PHE A 39 5.84 10.89 1.01
N LYS A 40 4.60 11.36 0.94
CA LYS A 40 4.22 12.69 1.42
C LYS A 40 3.96 12.61 2.93
N LYS A 41 4.78 13.30 3.73
CA LYS A 41 4.50 13.51 5.15
C LYS A 41 3.36 14.54 5.30
N VAL A 42 2.37 14.23 6.12
CA VAL A 42 1.23 15.10 6.45
C VAL A 42 1.03 15.13 7.97
N GLN A 43 0.30 16.11 8.48
CA GLN A 43 -0.15 16.15 9.88
C GLN A 43 -1.66 16.02 9.95
N ILE A 44 -2.13 15.19 10.87
CA ILE A 44 -3.55 14.89 11.09
C ILE A 44 -3.93 15.36 12.49
N GLN A 45 -5.05 16.07 12.60
CA GLN A 45 -5.59 16.51 13.88
C GLN A 45 -6.52 15.45 14.49
N ARG A 46 -6.42 15.27 15.81
CA ARG A 46 -7.31 14.45 16.63
C ARG A 46 -7.50 15.11 17.99
N GLU A 47 -8.73 15.51 18.32
CA GLU A 47 -9.12 15.92 19.68
C GLU A 47 -8.17 16.96 20.33
N GLY A 48 -7.78 18.00 19.56
CA GLY A 48 -6.88 19.06 20.04
C GLY A 48 -5.38 18.72 20.00
N THR A 49 -5.02 17.51 19.57
CA THR A 49 -3.63 17.06 19.34
C THR A 49 -3.36 16.79 17.87
N THR A 50 -2.09 16.72 17.47
CA THR A 50 -1.66 16.32 16.13
C THR A 50 -0.75 15.10 16.18
N PHE A 51 -0.73 14.35 15.08
CA PHE A 51 0.27 13.33 14.81
C PHE A 51 0.69 13.40 13.33
N ASP A 52 1.90 12.93 13.06
CA ASP A 52 2.43 12.81 11.71
C ASP A 52 1.88 11.55 11.01
N ALA A 53 1.72 11.60 9.70
CA ALA A 53 1.38 10.44 8.89
C ALA A 53 2.11 10.49 7.54
N TYR A 54 2.32 9.32 6.93
CA TYR A 54 3.06 9.15 5.68
C TYR A 54 2.13 8.58 4.61
N VAL A 55 1.89 9.34 3.54
CA VAL A 55 0.94 8.99 2.47
C VAL A 55 1.68 8.66 1.17
N VAL A 56 1.25 7.61 0.49
CA VAL A 56 1.74 7.23 -0.86
C VAL A 56 0.60 6.65 -1.70
N GLY A 57 0.73 6.74 -3.02
CA GLY A 57 -0.23 6.17 -3.97
C GLY A 57 -1.05 7.20 -4.71
N LYS A 58 -2.18 6.75 -5.24
CA LYS A 58 -3.01 7.52 -6.19
C LYS A 58 -4.03 8.39 -5.45
N GLU A 59 -4.20 9.64 -5.90
CA GLU A 59 -5.30 10.51 -5.45
C GLU A 59 -6.67 9.90 -5.81
N ASP A 60 -7.69 10.17 -4.97
CA ASP A 60 -9.08 9.67 -5.09
C ASP A 60 -9.27 8.14 -5.18
N ALA A 61 -8.21 7.36 -4.97
CA ALA A 61 -8.26 5.90 -4.89
C ALA A 61 -8.84 5.42 -3.53
N PRO A 62 -9.30 4.15 -3.45
CA PRO A 62 -9.64 3.53 -2.17
C PRO A 62 -8.46 3.64 -1.19
N GLY A 63 -8.76 4.00 0.05
CA GLY A 63 -7.77 4.25 1.08
C GLY A 63 -7.44 3.00 1.88
N ILE A 64 -6.17 2.84 2.26
CA ILE A 64 -5.74 1.82 3.22
C ILE A 64 -4.90 2.49 4.30
N VAL A 65 -5.34 2.40 5.56
CA VAL A 65 -4.48 2.70 6.69
C VAL A 65 -3.54 1.51 6.92
N VAL A 66 -2.23 1.72 6.89
CA VAL A 66 -1.21 0.67 7.02
C VAL A 66 -0.52 0.84 8.37
N LEU A 67 -0.70 -0.11 9.26
CA LEU A 67 -0.29 -0.02 10.65
C LEU A 67 1.07 -0.70 10.86
N GLN A 68 1.96 0.03 11.51
CA GLN A 68 3.31 -0.39 11.89
C GLN A 68 3.30 -1.57 12.88
N GLU A 69 4.40 -2.32 12.87
CA GLU A 69 4.78 -3.21 13.96
C GLU A 69 5.31 -2.38 15.16
N TRP A 70 5.77 -3.06 16.21
CA TRP A 70 6.39 -2.47 17.40
C TRP A 70 7.68 -1.66 17.15
N TRP A 71 8.19 -1.62 15.91
CA TRP A 71 9.41 -0.92 15.55
C TRP A 71 9.22 0.59 15.33
N GLY A 72 8.01 1.07 15.04
CA GLY A 72 7.79 2.46 14.59
C GLY A 72 7.53 2.56 13.08
N VAL A 73 7.55 3.77 12.55
CA VAL A 73 7.38 4.01 11.11
C VAL A 73 8.72 3.81 10.39
N ASP A 74 9.12 2.55 10.29
CA ASP A 74 10.42 2.06 9.81
C ASP A 74 10.52 1.98 8.26
N PHE A 75 11.42 1.14 7.72
CA PHE A 75 11.49 0.84 6.30
C PHE A 75 10.41 -0.16 5.85
N GLU A 76 10.14 -1.24 6.60
CA GLU A 76 9.26 -2.30 6.14
C GLU A 76 7.78 -1.90 6.12
N VAL A 77 7.28 -1.13 7.09
CA VAL A 77 5.91 -0.60 6.99
C VAL A 77 5.75 0.34 5.79
N LYS A 78 6.79 1.10 5.42
CA LYS A 78 6.80 1.92 4.20
C LYS A 78 6.87 1.06 2.94
N ASN A 79 7.66 -0.02 2.95
CA ASN A 79 7.72 -1.01 1.86
C ASN A 79 6.34 -1.66 1.63
N HIS A 80 5.64 -2.05 2.70
CA HIS A 80 4.28 -2.58 2.64
C HIS A 80 3.27 -1.55 2.10
N ALA A 81 3.25 -0.33 2.63
CA ALA A 81 2.35 0.72 2.12
C ALA A 81 2.61 1.07 0.65
N LEU A 82 3.88 1.08 0.23
CA LEU A 82 4.26 1.28 -1.16
C LEU A 82 3.73 0.16 -2.07
N LYS A 83 3.97 -1.11 -1.70
CA LYS A 83 3.44 -2.27 -2.44
C LYS A 83 1.92 -2.22 -2.53
N ILE A 84 1.22 -1.96 -1.41
CA ILE A 84 -0.23 -1.82 -1.36
C ILE A 84 -0.72 -0.73 -2.33
N SER A 85 -0.06 0.43 -2.35
CA SER A 85 -0.43 1.53 -3.25
C SER A 85 -0.35 1.19 -4.75
N GLN A 86 0.43 0.16 -5.10
CA GLN A 86 0.66 -0.32 -6.46
C GLN A 86 -0.20 -1.54 -6.85
N LEU A 87 -0.98 -2.11 -5.91
CA LEU A 87 -1.84 -3.28 -6.21
C LEU A 87 -3.01 -2.91 -7.13
N GLY A 88 -3.22 -3.71 -8.18
CA GLY A 88 -4.39 -3.60 -9.07
C GLY A 88 -4.50 -2.23 -9.75
N SER A 89 -5.63 -1.54 -9.52
CA SER A 89 -5.86 -0.17 -10.00
C SER A 89 -5.17 0.94 -9.18
N GLY A 90 -4.46 0.55 -8.13
CA GLY A 90 -3.82 1.41 -7.15
C GLY A 90 -4.72 1.77 -5.95
N TYR A 91 -4.06 2.04 -4.82
CA TYR A 91 -4.67 2.46 -3.56
C TYR A 91 -3.99 3.75 -3.05
N LYS A 92 -4.66 4.48 -2.14
CA LYS A 92 -4.05 5.54 -1.33
C LYS A 92 -3.66 4.96 0.03
N ALA A 93 -2.38 4.64 0.23
CA ALA A 93 -1.89 4.10 1.47
C ALA A 93 -1.46 5.23 2.44
N LEU A 94 -1.78 5.08 3.73
CA LEU A 94 -1.44 6.04 4.78
C LEU A 94 -0.95 5.31 6.02
N ILE A 95 0.25 5.64 6.49
CA ILE A 95 0.83 5.12 7.74
C ILE A 95 0.72 6.20 8.81
N PRO A 96 -0.08 6.00 9.89
CA PRO A 96 -0.10 6.90 11.03
C PRO A 96 1.15 6.66 11.90
N ASP A 97 1.81 7.73 12.35
CA ASP A 97 2.95 7.64 13.25
C ASP A 97 2.49 7.52 14.70
N LEU A 98 2.30 6.27 15.15
CA LEU A 98 1.76 5.96 16.48
C LEU A 98 2.77 6.25 17.60
N TYR A 99 4.06 6.34 17.29
CA TYR A 99 5.13 6.63 18.26
C TYR A 99 5.69 8.05 18.19
N ARG A 100 5.10 8.93 17.36
CA ARG A 100 5.46 10.35 17.23
C ARG A 100 6.92 10.55 16.79
N GLY A 101 7.34 9.79 15.78
CA GLY A 101 8.65 9.89 15.15
C GLY A 101 9.73 9.01 15.79
N LYS A 102 9.42 8.27 16.86
CA LYS A 102 10.34 7.29 17.45
C LYS A 102 10.32 6.00 16.61
N VAL A 103 11.50 5.43 16.41
CA VAL A 103 11.70 4.12 15.79
C VAL A 103 12.68 3.37 16.69
N GLY A 104 12.34 2.15 17.09
CA GLY A 104 13.21 1.30 17.91
C GLY A 104 14.36 0.76 17.07
N LEU A 105 15.58 0.83 17.61
CA LEU A 105 16.81 0.39 16.95
C LEU A 105 17.22 -1.04 17.36
N ASP A 106 16.70 -1.51 18.49
CA ASP A 106 16.85 -2.89 18.98
C ASP A 106 15.57 -3.39 19.69
N VAL A 107 15.57 -4.66 20.09
CA VAL A 107 14.43 -5.34 20.70
C VAL A 107 13.98 -4.66 22.00
N ALA A 108 14.91 -4.17 22.82
CA ALA A 108 14.57 -3.55 24.11
C ALA A 108 13.93 -2.16 23.89
N GLU A 109 14.39 -1.40 22.88
CA GLU A 109 13.72 -0.17 22.48
C GLU A 109 12.31 -0.42 21.91
N ALA A 110 12.14 -1.43 21.05
CA ALA A 110 10.83 -1.78 20.48
C ALA A 110 9.83 -2.28 21.54
N GLU A 111 10.28 -3.14 22.46
CA GLU A 111 9.51 -3.60 23.61
C GLU A 111 9.10 -2.42 24.51
N HIS A 112 10.02 -1.49 24.78
CA HIS A 112 9.73 -0.28 25.56
C HIS A 112 8.75 0.66 24.84
N LEU A 113 8.83 0.80 23.50
CA LEU A 113 7.90 1.60 22.72
C LEU A 113 6.48 1.01 22.74
N MET A 114 6.35 -0.31 22.54
CA MET A 114 5.06 -1.01 22.58
C MET A 114 4.44 -1.02 23.98
N SER A 115 5.24 -1.25 25.03
CA SER A 115 4.79 -1.24 26.43
C SER A 115 4.27 0.13 26.90
N ASN A 116 4.76 1.21 26.30
CA ASN A 116 4.32 2.59 26.60
C ASN A 116 3.31 3.14 25.58
N LEU A 117 2.73 2.31 24.70
CA LEU A 117 1.72 2.77 23.74
C LEU A 117 0.39 3.08 24.44
N ASP A 118 -0.14 4.28 24.21
CA ASP A 118 -1.56 4.59 24.46
C ASP A 118 -2.41 3.89 23.39
N TRP A 119 -2.84 2.66 23.67
CA TRP A 119 -3.60 1.83 22.73
C TRP A 119 -4.95 2.44 22.35
N GLN A 120 -5.67 3.04 23.30
CA GLN A 120 -6.93 3.73 23.03
C GLN A 120 -6.70 4.99 22.19
N GLY A 121 -5.64 5.75 22.48
CA GLY A 121 -5.17 6.87 21.67
C GLY A 121 -4.78 6.45 20.25
N ALA A 122 -4.08 5.32 20.08
CA ALA A 122 -3.72 4.77 18.79
C ALA A 122 -4.96 4.42 17.95
N VAL A 123 -5.98 3.78 18.54
CA VAL A 123 -7.26 3.54 17.84
C VAL A 123 -7.95 4.85 17.43
N LYS A 124 -7.87 5.91 18.24
CA LYS A 124 -8.36 7.25 17.86
C LYS A 124 -7.55 7.88 16.72
N ASP A 125 -6.23 7.71 16.70
CA ASP A 125 -5.35 8.17 15.61
C ASP A 125 -5.67 7.42 14.29
N ILE A 126 -5.94 6.12 14.38
CA ILE A 126 -6.40 5.29 13.25
C ILE A 126 -7.75 5.80 12.75
N ARG A 127 -8.72 6.07 13.64
CA ARG A 127 -10.01 6.67 13.28
C ARG A 127 -9.85 8.04 12.61
N ALA A 128 -8.96 8.89 13.10
CA ALA A 128 -8.63 10.17 12.49
C ALA A 128 -8.02 10.00 11.10
N SER A 129 -7.16 8.99 10.91
CA SER A 129 -6.56 8.61 9.63
C SER A 129 -7.59 8.10 8.61
N VAL A 130 -8.54 7.26 9.05
CA VAL A 130 -9.68 6.82 8.23
C VAL A 130 -10.52 8.01 7.76
N LYS A 131 -10.84 8.94 8.67
CA LYS A 131 -11.57 10.17 8.33
C LYS A 131 -10.79 11.07 7.39
N TRP A 132 -9.47 11.20 7.59
CA TRP A 132 -8.61 11.98 6.72
C TRP A 132 -8.59 11.42 5.30
N LEU A 133 -8.42 10.10 5.12
CA LEU A 133 -8.50 9.45 3.80
C LEU A 133 -9.84 9.72 3.11
N LYS A 134 -10.97 9.55 3.83
CA LYS A 134 -12.31 9.85 3.28
C LYS A 134 -12.48 11.31 2.88
N ALA A 135 -12.01 12.25 3.72
CA ALA A 135 -12.04 13.69 3.42
C ALA A 135 -11.13 14.10 2.25
N ASN A 136 -10.11 13.28 1.94
CA ASN A 136 -9.17 13.46 0.84
C ASN A 136 -9.43 12.44 -0.28
N GLY A 137 -10.70 12.23 -0.65
CA GLY A 137 -11.13 11.55 -1.88
C GLY A 137 -11.38 10.04 -1.79
N SER A 138 -10.91 9.34 -0.75
CA SER A 138 -11.07 7.88 -0.64
C SER A 138 -12.49 7.48 -0.22
N GLN A 139 -13.34 7.17 -1.20
CA GLN A 139 -14.75 6.76 -0.97
C GLN A 139 -14.87 5.58 0.02
N LYS A 140 -13.99 4.59 -0.13
CA LYS A 140 -13.86 3.42 0.76
C LYS A 140 -12.49 3.42 1.42
N VAL A 141 -12.44 3.08 2.71
CA VAL A 141 -11.21 3.03 3.50
C VAL A 141 -11.18 1.79 4.38
N GLY A 142 -10.17 0.94 4.19
CA GLY A 142 -9.85 -0.17 5.08
C GLY A 142 -8.62 0.11 5.94
N ALA A 143 -8.28 -0.82 6.83
CA ALA A 143 -6.98 -0.86 7.49
C ALA A 143 -6.34 -2.24 7.40
N THR A 144 -5.01 -2.26 7.40
CA THR A 144 -4.20 -3.47 7.50
C THR A 144 -3.02 -3.27 8.42
N GLY A 145 -2.55 -4.31 9.09
CA GLY A 145 -1.40 -4.23 9.97
C GLY A 145 -0.84 -5.58 10.38
N TYR A 146 0.38 -5.55 10.93
CA TYR A 146 1.19 -6.70 11.30
C TYR A 146 1.58 -6.62 12.77
N CYS A 147 1.63 -7.75 13.50
CA CYS A 147 1.96 -7.77 14.93
C CYS A 147 1.09 -6.79 15.73
N MET A 148 1.68 -5.81 16.42
CA MET A 148 1.01 -4.66 17.06
C MET A 148 -0.01 -3.97 16.15
N GLY A 149 0.35 -3.76 14.88
CA GLY A 149 -0.55 -3.21 13.87
C GLY A 149 -1.70 -4.15 13.51
N GLY A 150 -1.52 -5.47 13.60
CA GLY A 150 -2.58 -6.46 13.40
C GLY A 150 -3.62 -6.41 14.51
N ALA A 151 -3.17 -6.37 15.77
CA ALA A 151 -4.02 -6.20 16.94
C ALA A 151 -4.81 -4.88 16.88
N LEU A 152 -4.15 -3.78 16.52
CA LEU A 152 -4.79 -2.47 16.30
C LEU A 152 -5.77 -2.47 15.13
N ALA A 153 -5.51 -3.24 14.07
CA ALA A 153 -6.44 -3.39 12.95
C ALA A 153 -7.73 -4.10 13.39
N LEU A 154 -7.62 -5.22 14.13
CA LEU A 154 -8.78 -5.92 14.70
C LEU A 154 -9.56 -5.04 15.68
N ALA A 155 -8.89 -4.35 16.61
CA ALA A 155 -9.55 -3.38 17.49
C ALA A 155 -10.28 -2.29 16.71
N SER A 156 -9.72 -1.85 15.58
CA SER A 156 -10.37 -0.87 14.71
C SER A 156 -11.63 -1.41 14.04
N ALA A 157 -11.71 -2.71 13.70
CA ALA A 157 -12.93 -3.32 13.16
C ALA A 157 -14.11 -3.26 14.16
N VAL A 158 -13.83 -3.22 15.46
CA VAL A 158 -14.82 -3.09 16.54
C VAL A 158 -15.15 -1.63 16.83
N LEU A 159 -14.13 -0.79 16.98
CA LEU A 159 -14.24 0.56 17.56
C LEU A 159 -14.37 1.69 16.54
N VAL A 160 -13.93 1.50 15.28
CA VAL A 160 -13.91 2.56 14.25
C VAL A 160 -15.11 2.41 13.32
N ARG A 161 -16.18 3.17 13.61
CA ARG A 161 -17.45 3.12 12.85
C ARG A 161 -17.33 3.56 11.38
N GLU A 162 -16.29 4.28 11.04
CA GLU A 162 -16.04 4.81 9.68
C GLU A 162 -15.20 3.87 8.79
N ILE A 163 -14.71 2.74 9.31
CA ILE A 163 -13.89 1.79 8.54
C ILE A 163 -14.76 0.83 7.73
N ASP A 164 -14.35 0.53 6.48
CA ASP A 164 -15.14 -0.30 5.56
C ASP A 164 -14.73 -1.78 5.57
N ALA A 165 -13.48 -2.11 5.93
CA ALA A 165 -12.95 -3.47 6.05
C ALA A 165 -11.61 -3.49 6.81
N VAL A 166 -11.25 -4.65 7.37
CA VAL A 166 -9.97 -4.86 8.06
C VAL A 166 -9.29 -6.15 7.60
N VAL A 167 -7.98 -6.08 7.37
CA VAL A 167 -7.12 -7.26 7.19
C VAL A 167 -6.04 -7.27 8.28
N ALA A 168 -5.98 -8.29 9.13
CA ALA A 168 -5.03 -8.35 10.24
C ALA A 168 -4.03 -9.51 10.07
N PHE A 169 -2.77 -9.28 10.45
CA PHE A 169 -1.71 -10.29 10.44
C PHE A 169 -1.13 -10.45 11.84
N TYR A 170 -1.25 -11.65 12.40
CA TYR A 170 -0.62 -12.14 13.64
C TYR A 170 -0.63 -11.12 14.80
N GLY A 171 -1.83 -10.64 15.15
CA GLY A 171 -2.02 -9.75 16.29
C GLY A 171 -3.48 -9.70 16.73
N ILE A 172 -3.71 -9.91 18.01
CA ILE A 172 -5.00 -9.91 18.70
C ILE A 172 -4.97 -8.79 19.75
N PRO A 173 -5.98 -7.90 19.80
CA PRO A 173 -6.06 -6.88 20.84
C PRO A 173 -6.43 -7.52 22.18
N SER A 174 -5.99 -6.91 23.28
CA SER A 174 -6.41 -7.38 24.60
C SER A 174 -7.91 -7.17 24.82
N SER A 175 -8.51 -7.99 25.70
CA SER A 175 -9.92 -7.94 26.07
C SER A 175 -10.38 -6.57 26.59
N GLU A 176 -9.47 -5.82 27.21
CA GLU A 176 -9.71 -4.48 27.76
C GLU A 176 -9.77 -3.41 26.66
N LEU A 177 -9.13 -3.67 25.50
CA LEU A 177 -9.17 -2.77 24.35
C LEU A 177 -10.38 -3.07 23.46
N ALA A 178 -10.53 -4.30 22.99
CA ALA A 178 -11.62 -4.71 22.10
C ALA A 178 -11.80 -6.22 22.04
N ASP A 179 -13.05 -6.70 22.12
CA ASP A 179 -13.44 -8.06 21.77
C ASP A 179 -13.65 -8.18 20.24
N PRO A 180 -12.83 -8.96 19.50
CA PRO A 180 -12.98 -9.12 18.05
C PRO A 180 -14.32 -9.75 17.62
N SER A 181 -15.01 -10.50 18.49
CA SER A 181 -16.36 -11.02 18.21
C SER A 181 -17.39 -9.89 17.99
N GLN A 182 -17.09 -8.69 18.53
CA GLN A 182 -17.91 -7.50 18.37
C GLN A 182 -17.59 -6.71 17.11
N ALA A 183 -16.77 -7.22 16.18
CA ALA A 183 -16.44 -6.53 14.93
C ALA A 183 -17.69 -6.03 14.18
N LYS A 184 -17.62 -4.80 13.69
CA LYS A 184 -18.70 -4.11 12.98
C LYS A 184 -18.37 -3.86 11.51
N ALA A 185 -17.09 -3.96 11.13
CA ALA A 185 -16.63 -4.06 9.75
C ALA A 185 -16.27 -5.53 9.41
N PRO A 186 -16.29 -5.94 8.12
CA PRO A 186 -15.75 -7.22 7.69
C PRO A 186 -14.27 -7.36 8.06
N VAL A 187 -13.90 -8.55 8.56
CA VAL A 187 -12.53 -8.89 8.99
C VAL A 187 -12.03 -10.09 8.19
N GLN A 188 -10.79 -10.00 7.74
CA GLN A 188 -9.97 -11.14 7.33
C GLN A 188 -8.72 -11.16 8.21
N ALA A 189 -8.44 -12.27 8.89
CA ALA A 189 -7.30 -12.38 9.79
C ALA A 189 -6.38 -13.54 9.38
N HIS A 190 -5.08 -13.33 9.53
CA HIS A 190 -4.02 -14.27 9.14
C HIS A 190 -3.13 -14.56 10.34
N PHE A 191 -3.00 -15.83 10.71
CA PHE A 191 -2.18 -16.30 11.82
C PHE A 191 -1.26 -17.43 11.34
N GLY A 192 -0.09 -17.55 11.95
CA GLY A 192 0.87 -18.61 11.64
C GLY A 192 0.60 -19.86 12.50
N GLU A 193 0.53 -21.03 11.88
CA GLU A 193 0.34 -22.31 12.60
C GLU A 193 1.43 -22.60 13.65
N LEU A 194 2.63 -22.03 13.46
CA LEU A 194 3.79 -22.19 14.34
C LEU A 194 4.05 -20.96 15.23
N ASP A 195 3.13 -19.99 15.27
CA ASP A 195 3.25 -18.82 16.15
C ASP A 195 2.69 -19.15 17.53
N SER A 196 3.56 -19.19 18.53
CA SER A 196 3.24 -19.60 19.90
C SER A 196 3.19 -18.43 20.89
N PHE A 197 2.98 -17.18 20.42
CA PHE A 197 2.82 -16.03 21.32
C PHE A 197 1.41 -16.00 21.93
N VAL A 198 1.26 -16.74 23.02
CA VAL A 198 0.01 -16.88 23.79
C VAL A 198 -0.59 -15.50 24.12
N GLY A 199 -1.91 -15.36 23.88
CA GLY A 199 -2.65 -14.13 24.17
C GLY A 199 -2.53 -13.02 23.13
N PHE A 200 -1.61 -13.12 22.16
CA PHE A 200 -1.35 -12.06 21.19
C PHE A 200 -1.42 -12.50 19.72
N SER A 201 -1.00 -13.72 19.39
CA SER A 201 -1.11 -14.26 18.01
C SER A 201 -1.49 -15.74 17.96
N ASP A 202 -1.64 -16.39 19.12
CA ASP A 202 -2.31 -17.67 19.27
C ASP A 202 -3.83 -17.54 19.05
N VAL A 203 -4.41 -18.37 18.19
CA VAL A 203 -5.84 -18.37 17.84
C VAL A 203 -6.71 -19.24 18.77
N THR A 204 -6.12 -19.85 19.79
CA THR A 204 -6.81 -20.78 20.72
C THR A 204 -7.31 -20.13 22.01
N VAL A 205 -7.09 -18.82 22.18
CA VAL A 205 -7.52 -17.98 23.31
C VAL A 205 -8.71 -17.08 22.98
#